data_AF-A0A442WIN0-F1
#
_entry.id   AF-A0A442WIN0-F1
#
_cell.length_a   1.000
_cell.length_b   1.000
_cell.length_c   1.000
_cell.angle_alpha   90.00
_cell.angle_beta   90.00
_cell.angle_gamma   90.00
#
_symmetry.space_group_name_H-M   'P 1'
#
loop_
_entity.id
_entity.type
_entity.pdbx_description
1 polymer ?
#
loop_
_entity_poly.entity_id
_entity_poly.type
_entity_poly.pdbx_seq_one_letter_code
_entity_poly.pdbx_strand_id
1 'polypeptide(L)'
;MATMNVSLPSDMVEFVEQEVSQGGYGSSSEVVREALRLLRHEKAQQAEKLAILRREISIGVEAANAGRFSKKSVSDILDEVMLESPRK
;
A
#
# COMPACT_ATOMS: atom_id res chain seq x y z
N MET A 1 -24.69 -17.69 -4.97
CA MET A 1 -23.87 -16.47 -5.15
C MET A 1 -24.81 -15.31 -5.45
N ALA A 2 -24.51 -14.11 -4.94
CA ALA A 2 -25.22 -12.90 -5.36
C ALA A 2 -24.74 -12.49 -6.75
N THR A 3 -25.66 -12.08 -7.62
CA THR A 3 -25.36 -11.59 -8.98
C THR A 3 -25.32 -10.07 -8.97
N MET A 4 -24.33 -9.49 -9.64
CA MET A 4 -24.17 -8.05 -9.81
C MET A 4 -23.81 -7.78 -11.26
N ASN A 5 -24.57 -6.89 -11.91
CA ASN A 5 -24.30 -6.47 -13.28
C ASN A 5 -23.44 -5.20 -13.22
N VAL A 6 -22.36 -5.19 -14.00
CA VAL A 6 -21.44 -4.05 -14.10
C VAL A 6 -21.17 -3.77 -15.57
N SER A 7 -21.09 -2.49 -15.93
CA SER A 7 -20.67 -2.06 -17.26
C SER A 7 -19.18 -1.77 -17.23
N LEU A 8 -18.46 -2.32 -18.20
CA LEU A 8 -17.04 -2.13 -18.36
C LEU A 8 -16.76 -1.36 -19.66
N PRO A 9 -15.75 -0.48 -19.67
CA PRO A 9 -15.16 0.04 -20.89
C PRO A 9 -14.70 -1.07 -21.84
N SER A 10 -14.67 -0.79 -23.15
CA SER A 10 -14.39 -1.81 -24.18
C SER A 10 -13.01 -2.45 -24.04
N ASP A 11 -12.00 -1.66 -23.68
CA ASP A 11 -10.63 -2.13 -23.41
C ASP A 11 -10.58 -3.13 -22.23
N MET A 12 -11.37 -2.90 -21.19
CA MET A 12 -11.48 -3.83 -20.06
C MET A 12 -12.22 -5.11 -20.43
N VAL A 13 -13.22 -5.04 -21.30
CA VAL A 13 -13.90 -6.23 -21.83
C VAL A 13 -12.92 -7.08 -22.63
N GLU A 14 -12.19 -6.48 -23.56
CA GLU A 14 -11.17 -7.16 -24.37
C GLU A 14 -10.11 -7.83 -23.49
N PHE A 15 -9.63 -7.13 -22.45
CA PHE A 15 -8.69 -7.71 -21.49
C PHE A 15 -9.27 -8.96 -20.79
N VAL A 16 -10.50 -8.87 -20.27
CA VAL A 16 -11.14 -10.00 -19.58
C VAL A 16 -11.36 -11.19 -20.52
N GLU A 17 -11.76 -10.93 -21.77
CA GLU A 17 -11.92 -11.98 -22.77
C GLU A 17 -10.59 -12.66 -23.12
N GLN A 18 -9.51 -11.88 -23.24
CA GLN A 18 -8.16 -12.40 -23.47
C GLN A 18 -7.70 -13.31 -22.32
N GLU A 19 -7.86 -12.88 -21.07
CA GLU A 19 -7.46 -13.66 -19.89
C GLU A 19 -8.21 -15.01 -19.80
N VAL A 20 -9.49 -15.03 -20.15
CA VAL A 20 -10.27 -16.27 -20.23
C VAL A 20 -9.79 -17.14 -21.40
N SER A 21 -9.53 -16.55 -22.58
CA SER A 21 -9.12 -17.28 -23.78
C SER A 21 -7.76 -17.97 -23.63
N GLN A 22 -6.86 -17.41 -22.81
CA GLN A 22 -5.54 -17.99 -22.52
C GLN A 22 -5.63 -19.20 -21.57
N GLY A 23 -6.83 -19.54 -21.08
CA GLY A 23 -7.08 -20.72 -20.25
C GLY A 23 -6.70 -20.56 -18.78
N GLY A 24 -6.26 -19.36 -18.37
CA GLY A 24 -5.92 -19.05 -16.98
C GLY A 24 -7.15 -18.91 -16.07
N TYR A 25 -8.33 -18.68 -16.64
CA TYR A 25 -9.58 -18.47 -15.92
C TYR A 25 -10.75 -19.17 -16.63
N GLY A 26 -11.68 -19.76 -15.87
CA GLY A 26 -12.83 -20.48 -16.43
C GLY A 26 -14.01 -19.59 -16.79
N SER A 27 -14.01 -18.31 -16.37
CA SER A 27 -15.06 -17.34 -16.71
C SER A 27 -14.62 -15.90 -16.48
N SER A 28 -15.28 -14.96 -17.16
CA SER A 28 -15.12 -13.51 -16.92
C SER A 28 -15.35 -13.13 -15.46
N SER A 29 -16.32 -13.78 -14.80
CA SER A 29 -16.59 -13.53 -13.37
C SER A 29 -15.44 -13.98 -12.47
N GLU A 30 -14.62 -14.94 -12.90
CA GLU A 30 -13.44 -15.39 -12.14
C GLU A 30 -12.31 -14.37 -12.22
N VAL A 31 -12.04 -13.85 -13.42
CA VAL A 31 -11.09 -12.73 -13.64
C VAL A 31 -11.47 -11.54 -12.77
N VAL A 32 -12.74 -11.13 -12.79
CA VAL A 32 -13.22 -9.99 -12.02
C VAL A 32 -13.13 -10.24 -10.51
N ARG A 33 -13.44 -11.45 -10.04
CA ARG A 33 -13.30 -11.79 -8.61
C ARG A 33 -11.85 -11.71 -8.15
N GLU A 34 -10.91 -12.20 -8.95
CA GLU A 34 -9.49 -12.15 -8.62
C GLU A 34 -8.97 -10.70 -8.63
N ALA A 35 -9.34 -9.91 -9.65
CA ALA A 35 -9.02 -8.49 -9.69
C ALA A 35 -9.55 -7.73 -8.44
N LEU A 36 -10.78 -8.02 -8.01
CA LEU A 36 -11.35 -7.45 -6.79
C LEU A 36 -10.62 -7.91 -5.52
N ARG A 37 -10.14 -9.15 -5.47
CA ARG A 37 -9.33 -9.68 -4.36
C ARG A 37 -8.01 -8.93 -4.26
N LEU A 38 -7.32 -8.74 -5.39
CA LEU A 38 -6.07 -7.97 -5.48
C LEU A 38 -6.30 -6.51 -5.06
N LEU A 39 -7.34 -5.86 -5.57
CA LEU A 39 -7.70 -4.49 -5.19
C LEU A 39 -7.97 -4.35 -3.69
N ARG A 40 -8.67 -5.31 -3.08
CA ARG A 40 -8.91 -5.32 -1.63
C ARG A 40 -7.61 -5.45 -0.84
N HIS A 41 -6.71 -6.32 -1.29
CA HIS A 41 -5.41 -6.50 -0.65
C HIS A 41 -4.56 -5.23 -0.72
N GLU A 42 -4.47 -4.60 -1.89
CA GLU A 42 -3.74 -3.34 -2.06
C GLU A 42 -4.31 -2.23 -1.17
N LYS A 43 -5.64 -2.06 -1.16
CA LYS A 43 -6.29 -1.07 -0.28
C LYS A 43 -6.01 -1.32 1.20
N ALA A 44 -5.99 -2.59 1.63
CA ALA A 44 -5.65 -2.94 3.01
C ALA A 44 -4.20 -2.56 3.35
N GLN A 45 -3.24 -2.87 2.46
CA GLN A 45 -1.84 -2.50 2.65
C GLN A 45 -1.63 -0.98 2.67
N GLN A 46 -2.32 -0.24 1.80
CA GLN A 46 -2.25 1.24 1.79
C GLN A 46 -2.82 1.83 3.09
N ALA A 47 -3.95 1.29 3.57
CA ALA A 47 -4.56 1.72 4.83
C ALA A 47 -3.63 1.45 6.04
N GLU A 48 -2.98 0.29 6.07
CA GLU A 48 -2.02 -0.06 7.12
C GLU A 48 -0.79 0.87 7.11
N LYS A 49 -0.17 1.09 5.95
CA LYS A 49 0.94 2.04 5.80
C LYS A 49 0.57 3.44 6.29
N LEU A 50 -0.62 3.91 5.93
CA LEU A 50 -1.12 5.23 6.36
C LEU A 50 -1.38 5.27 7.87
N ALA A 51 -1.90 4.20 8.45
CA ALA A 51 -2.12 4.11 9.89
C ALA A 51 -0.80 4.18 10.67
N ILE A 52 0.22 3.44 10.22
CA ILE A 52 1.57 3.49 10.80
C ILE A 52 2.14 4.91 10.69
N LEU A 53 2.12 5.50 9.50
CA LEU A 53 2.65 6.85 9.29
C LEU A 53 1.95 7.88 10.20
N ARG A 54 0.63 7.85 10.29
CA ARG A 54 -0.14 8.74 11.18
C ARG A 54 0.24 8.57 12.64
N ARG A 55 0.43 7.32 13.09
CA ARG A 55 0.85 7.03 14.46
C ARG A 55 2.22 7.62 14.75
N GLU A 56 3.22 7.36 13.90
CA GLU A 56 4.59 7.85 14.12
C GLU A 56 4.66 9.39 14.07
N ILE A 57 3.91 10.02 13.17
CA ILE A 57 3.78 11.48 13.12
C ILE A 57 3.12 12.01 14.41
N SER A 58 2.07 11.36 14.92
CA SER A 58 1.39 11.78 16.16
C SER A 58 2.37 11.85 17.33
N ILE A 59 3.24 10.84 17.47
CA ILE A 59 4.28 10.82 18.52
C ILE A 59 5.18 12.05 18.40
N GLY A 60 5.65 12.36 17.18
CA GLY A 60 6.48 13.54 16.93
C GLY A 60 5.77 14.86 17.19
N VAL A 61 4.51 14.99 16.78
CA VAL A 61 3.67 16.17 17.01
C VAL A 61 3.40 16.38 18.49
N GLU A 62 3.08 15.32 19.24
CA GLU A 62 2.89 15.38 20.69
C GLU A 62 4.18 15.76 21.42
N ALA A 63 5.33 15.26 20.98
CA ALA A 63 6.63 15.66 21.51
C ALA A 63 6.92 17.14 21.23
N ALA A 64 6.70 17.60 19.99
CA ALA A 64 6.88 18.99 19.60
C ALA A 64 5.97 19.94 20.39
N ASN A 65 4.68 19.60 20.54
CA ASN A 65 3.71 20.38 21.31
C ASN A 65 4.09 20.48 22.79
N ALA A 66 4.74 19.45 23.33
CA ALA A 66 5.28 19.45 24.69
C ALA A 66 6.68 20.09 24.79
N GLY A 67 7.19 20.71 23.72
CA GLY A 67 8.52 21.35 23.68
C GLY A 67 9.69 20.37 23.70
N ARG A 68 9.46 19.07 23.49
CA ARG A 68 10.50 18.03 23.46
C ARG A 68 11.12 17.97 22.07
N PHE A 69 12.13 18.81 21.85
CA PHE A 69 12.95 18.78 20.64
C PHE A 69 14.34 18.22 20.93
N SER A 70 14.93 17.54 19.94
CA SER A 70 16.35 17.16 20.00
C SER A 70 17.22 18.40 19.91
N LYS A 71 18.30 18.42 20.69
CA LYS A 71 19.35 19.43 20.56
C LYS A 71 20.39 19.08 19.48
N LYS A 72 20.35 17.84 18.97
CA LYS A 72 21.25 17.37 17.91
C LYS A 72 20.82 17.96 16.58
N SER A 73 21.78 18.45 15.80
CA SER A 73 21.56 18.81 14.41
C SER A 73 21.42 17.55 13.54
N VAL A 74 20.96 17.73 12.30
CA VAL A 74 20.89 16.63 11.32
C VAL A 74 22.28 16.01 11.08
N SER A 75 23.34 16.82 11.07
CA SER A 75 24.73 16.36 10.93
C SER A 75 25.17 15.51 12.13
N ASP A 76 24.87 15.93 13.36
CA ASP A 76 25.21 15.16 14.56
C ASP A 76 24.53 13.79 14.57
N ILE A 77 23.26 13.73 14.12
CA ILE A 77 22.51 12.47 14.00
C ILE A 77 23.10 11.57 12.91
N LEU A 78 23.47 12.15 11.76
CA LEU A 78 24.07 11.39 10.66
C LEU A 78 25.41 10.78 11.07
N ASP A 79 26.26 11.56 11.73
CA ASP A 79 27.59 11.12 12.17
C ASP A 79 27.46 9.96 13.18
N GLU A 80 26.51 10.04 14.11
CA GLU A 80 26.23 8.98 15.09
C GLU A 80 25.79 7.67 14.41
N VAL A 81 24.83 7.71 13.49
CA VAL A 81 24.34 6.52 12.78
C VAL A 81 25.43 5.87 11.90
N MET A 82 26.29 6.70 11.30
CA MET A 82 27.41 6.23 10.47
C MET A 82 28.54 5.62 11.29
N LEU A 83 28.73 6.06 12.54
CA LEU A 83 29.69 5.48 13.48
C LEU A 83 29.19 4.15 14.07
N GLU A 84 27.87 4.00 14.23
CA GLU A 84 27.23 2.79 14.78
C GLU A 84 27.04 1.65 13.76
N SER A 85 27.24 1.90 12.46
CA SER A 85 27.18 0.87 11.42
C SER A 85 28.55 0.23 11.17
N PRO A 86 28.91 -0.93 11.77
CA PRO A 86 29.97 -1.73 11.19
C PRO A 86 29.46 -2.20 9.82
N ARG A 87 30.12 -1.78 8.74
CA ARG A 87 29.87 -2.30 7.39
C ARG A 87 29.75 -3.82 7.46
N LYS A 88 28.57 -4.34 7.15
CA LYS A 88 28.39 -5.74 6.74
C LYS A 88 28.32 -5.78 5.23
#